data_AF-A0A6L4B312-F1
#
_entry.id   AF-A0A6L4B312-F1
#
_cell.length_a   1.000
_cell.length_b   1.000
_cell.length_c   1.000
_cell.angle_alpha   90.00
_cell.angle_beta   90.00
_cell.angle_gamma   90.00
#
_symmetry.space_group_name_H-M   'P 1'
#
loop_
_entity.id
_entity.type
_entity.pdbx_description
1 polymer ?
#
loop_
_entity_poly.entity_id
_entity_poly.type
_entity_poly.pdbx_seq_one_letter_code
_entity_poly.pdbx_strand_id
1 'polypeptide(L)'
;MYAIDIKTTILLLGLGNVLIASFFVVFRTWQGFPARYVWGRAAQALGWLLFFHRAVLPLPVWYVAGNGLLLAGWILEVLAILSIERRDPRLERGYALIAALALGSLLLNAAQDADYNAMNLSISLLQVMIFCIPGAVLTFGRDSSAFKRAVGFFYLLYCLINVVRAVYVLHTDNVSVMVGNAMHTIVFLGVFALMIFGSVGYMLLLRERMEQELLQAARTDELTGLFNRRAFFSHAQLAMGFAGRSWSPVSFLMLDVDHFKQLNDRFGHPAGDAALRALARAVEVCIRP
;
A
#
# COMPACT_ATOMS: atom_id res chain seq x y z
N MET A 1 10.03 2.84 -36.85
CA MET A 1 9.64 2.26 -35.54
C MET A 1 9.01 3.40 -34.74
N TYR A 2 7.71 3.33 -34.43
CA TYR A 2 7.03 4.42 -33.70
C TYR A 2 7.58 4.52 -32.28
N ALA A 3 8.52 5.45 -32.06
CA ALA A 3 9.00 5.77 -30.72
C ALA A 3 7.86 6.47 -29.97
N ILE A 4 7.55 6.01 -28.76
CA ILE A 4 6.58 6.68 -27.90
C ILE A 4 7.10 8.09 -27.63
N ASP A 5 6.27 9.10 -27.90
CA ASP A 5 6.60 10.48 -27.59
C ASP A 5 6.67 10.66 -26.05
N ILE A 6 7.88 10.96 -25.58
CA ILE A 6 8.17 11.10 -24.15
C ILE A 6 7.37 12.26 -23.56
N LYS A 7 7.22 13.36 -24.29
CA LYS A 7 6.48 14.54 -23.84
C LYS A 7 5.00 14.21 -23.60
N THR A 8 4.38 13.48 -24.52
CA THR A 8 3.02 12.97 -24.36
C THR A 8 2.89 12.03 -23.16
N THR A 9 3.86 11.13 -22.96
CA THR A 9 3.84 10.20 -21.81
C THR A 9 3.88 10.94 -20.47
N ILE A 10 4.69 12.00 -20.38
CA ILE A 10 4.81 12.84 -19.18
C ILE A 10 3.51 13.60 -18.91
N LEU A 11 2.84 14.10 -19.96
CA LEU A 11 1.52 14.73 -19.82
C LEU A 11 0.49 13.73 -19.28
N LEU A 12 0.48 12.51 -19.81
CA LEU A 12 -0.42 11.45 -19.35
C LEU A 12 -0.15 11.06 -17.89
N LEU A 13 1.11 11.02 -17.46
CA LEU A 13 1.47 10.80 -16.06
C LEU A 13 0.97 11.94 -15.16
N GLY A 14 1.09 13.20 -15.60
CA GLY A 14 0.57 14.36 -14.88
C GLY A 14 -0.95 14.31 -14.74
N LEU A 15 -1.67 14.21 -15.86
CA LEU A 15 -3.13 14.15 -15.88
C LEU A 15 -3.67 12.91 -15.16
N GLY A 16 -3.02 11.76 -15.31
CA GLY A 16 -3.36 10.53 -14.61
C GLY A 16 -3.28 10.68 -13.09
N ASN A 17 -2.22 11.29 -12.57
CA ASN A 17 -2.11 11.56 -11.14
C ASN A 17 -3.13 12.60 -10.65
N VAL A 18 -3.51 13.60 -11.46
CA VAL A 18 -4.61 14.53 -11.13
C VAL A 18 -5.94 13.77 -11.00
N LEU A 19 -6.27 12.93 -11.97
CA LEU A 19 -7.50 12.15 -11.97
C LEU A 19 -7.57 11.21 -10.76
N ILE A 20 -6.48 10.49 -10.48
CA ILE A 20 -6.37 9.58 -9.34
C ILE A 20 -6.49 10.37 -8.01
N ALA A 21 -5.79 11.50 -7.88
CA ALA A 21 -5.87 12.33 -6.67
C ALA A 21 -7.31 12.82 -6.43
N SER A 22 -7.98 13.35 -7.46
CA SER A 22 -9.37 13.78 -7.39
C SER A 22 -10.33 12.66 -7.01
N PHE A 23 -10.13 11.47 -7.59
CA PHE A 23 -10.91 10.28 -7.23
C PHE A 23 -10.76 9.92 -5.75
N PHE A 24 -9.53 9.92 -5.22
CA PHE A 24 -9.32 9.64 -3.79
C PHE A 24 -9.78 10.76 -2.86
N VAL A 25 -9.87 12.02 -3.31
CA VAL A 25 -10.53 13.10 -2.55
C VAL A 25 -12.01 12.80 -2.35
N VAL A 26 -12.70 12.36 -3.40
CA VAL A 26 -14.13 11.97 -3.33
C VAL A 26 -14.30 10.78 -2.40
N PHE A 27 -13.48 9.74 -2.54
CA PHE A 27 -13.53 8.59 -1.62
C PHE A 27 -13.23 8.98 -0.18
N ARG A 28 -12.35 9.95 0.04
CA ARG A 28 -12.05 10.45 1.37
C ARG A 28 -13.24 11.11 2.05
N THR A 29 -13.98 11.95 1.33
CA THR A 29 -15.15 12.62 1.91
C THR A 29 -16.29 11.64 2.22
N TRP A 30 -16.34 10.49 1.54
CA TRP A 30 -17.39 9.48 1.71
C TRP A 30 -17.02 8.35 2.68
N GLN A 31 -15.74 7.94 2.75
CA GLN A 31 -15.30 6.76 3.49
C GLN A 31 -14.13 7.00 4.47
N GLY A 32 -13.80 8.27 4.78
CA GLY A 32 -12.78 8.59 5.80
C GLY A 32 -11.35 8.22 5.39
N PHE A 33 -11.09 8.13 4.09
CA PHE A 33 -9.82 7.66 3.51
C PHE A 33 -8.59 8.48 3.97
N PRO A 34 -7.43 7.86 4.23
CA PRO A 34 -6.24 8.57 4.72
C PRO A 34 -5.74 9.66 3.75
N ALA A 35 -5.45 10.84 4.30
CA ALA A 35 -4.95 12.00 3.55
C ALA A 35 -3.64 11.75 2.79
N ARG A 36 -2.78 10.92 3.37
CA ARG A 36 -1.38 10.78 2.97
C ARG A 36 -1.22 10.37 1.51
N TYR A 37 -2.04 9.44 1.07
CA TYR A 37 -2.01 8.93 -0.30
C TYR A 37 -2.46 9.98 -1.32
N VAL A 38 -3.49 10.76 -0.98
CA VAL A 38 -3.99 11.88 -1.82
C VAL A 38 -2.91 12.93 -2.01
N TRP A 39 -2.25 13.34 -0.92
CA TRP A 39 -1.14 14.30 -0.99
C TRP A 39 0.03 13.76 -1.81
N GLY A 40 0.32 12.45 -1.72
CA GLY A 40 1.31 11.80 -2.56
C GLY A 40 1.00 11.93 -4.05
N ARG A 41 -0.25 11.64 -4.46
CA ARG A 41 -0.70 11.76 -5.85
C ARG A 41 -0.75 13.20 -6.34
N ALA A 42 -1.19 14.14 -5.51
CA ALA A 42 -1.19 15.56 -5.85
C ALA A 42 0.24 16.10 -6.07
N ALA A 43 1.20 15.71 -5.22
CA ALA A 43 2.61 16.05 -5.40
C ALA A 43 3.18 15.47 -6.70
N GLN A 44 2.89 14.19 -7.00
CA GLN A 44 3.31 13.56 -8.26
C GLN A 44 2.71 14.27 -9.49
N ALA A 45 1.43 14.62 -9.45
CA ALA A 45 0.77 15.37 -10.52
C ALA A 45 1.48 16.70 -10.80
N LEU A 46 1.72 17.50 -9.76
CA LEU A 46 2.41 18.78 -9.89
C LEU A 46 3.85 18.60 -10.41
N GLY A 47 4.58 17.61 -9.90
CA GLY A 47 5.93 17.28 -10.35
C GLY A 47 5.99 16.95 -11.86
N TRP A 48 5.08 16.12 -12.35
CA TRP A 48 4.99 15.80 -13.78
C TRP A 48 4.63 17.02 -14.64
N LEU A 49 3.70 17.87 -14.18
CA LEU A 49 3.30 19.08 -14.91
C LEU A 49 4.43 20.11 -14.99
N LEU A 50 5.23 20.28 -13.93
CA LEU A 50 6.44 21.11 -13.97
C LEU A 50 7.46 20.53 -14.96
N PHE A 51 7.64 19.20 -14.94
CA PHE A 51 8.56 18.53 -15.85
C PHE A 51 8.13 18.63 -17.32
N PHE A 52 6.82 18.61 -17.60
CA PHE A 52 6.26 18.85 -18.93
C PHE A 52 6.57 20.27 -19.45
N HIS A 53 6.51 21.27 -18.58
CA HIS A 53 6.81 22.67 -18.90
C HIS A 53 8.30 23.03 -18.82
N ARG A 54 9.20 22.05 -18.68
CA ARG A 54 10.65 22.29 -18.52
C ARG A 54 11.29 23.17 -19.61
N ALA A 55 10.70 23.24 -20.80
CA ALA A 55 11.21 24.04 -21.91
C ALA A 55 11.14 25.56 -21.64
N VAL A 56 10.23 25.99 -20.77
CA VAL A 56 10.04 27.41 -20.40
C VAL A 56 10.40 27.71 -18.94
N LEU A 57 10.78 26.68 -18.17
CA LEU A 57 11.13 26.81 -16.76
C LEU A 57 12.65 26.74 -16.58
N PRO A 58 13.23 27.51 -15.64
CA PRO A 58 14.66 27.45 -15.36
C PRO A 58 15.03 26.10 -14.73
N LEU A 59 16.30 25.69 -14.90
CA LEU A 59 16.82 24.39 -14.46
C LEU A 59 16.45 24.05 -13.00
N PRO A 60 16.65 24.94 -12.00
CA PRO A 60 16.32 24.61 -10.62
C PRO A 60 14.82 24.31 -10.39
N VAL A 61 13.93 24.92 -11.17
CA VAL A 61 12.48 24.76 -10.99
C VAL A 61 12.03 23.39 -11.50
N TRP A 62 12.33 23.02 -12.74
CA TRP A 62 11.87 21.72 -13.25
C TRP A 62 12.72 20.55 -12.70
N TYR A 63 14.01 20.76 -12.43
CA TYR A 63 14.90 19.71 -11.94
C TYR A 63 14.74 19.50 -10.43
N VAL A 64 14.99 20.52 -9.60
CA VAL A 64 14.95 20.36 -8.14
C VAL A 64 13.51 20.31 -7.64
N ALA A 65 12.68 21.30 -7.96
CA ALA A 65 11.30 21.31 -7.46
C ALA A 65 10.44 20.21 -8.13
N GLY A 66 10.56 20.03 -9.44
CA GLY A 66 9.86 18.97 -10.18
C GLY A 66 10.20 17.56 -9.67
N ASN A 67 11.48 17.16 -9.67
CA ASN A 67 11.84 15.82 -9.14
C ASN A 67 11.63 15.71 -7.63
N GLY A 68 11.84 16.79 -6.87
CA GLY A 68 11.57 16.81 -5.43
C GLY A 68 10.11 16.49 -5.11
N LEU A 69 9.17 17.06 -5.86
CA LEU A 69 7.73 16.75 -5.75
C LEU A 69 7.41 15.30 -6.14
N LEU A 70 8.02 14.79 -7.21
CA LEU A 70 7.84 13.38 -7.61
C LEU A 70 8.33 12.43 -6.52
N LEU A 71 9.54 12.64 -6.00
CA LEU A 71 10.14 11.81 -4.96
C LEU A 71 9.37 11.90 -3.65
N ALA A 72 9.00 13.09 -3.20
CA ALA A 72 8.16 13.28 -2.02
C ALA A 72 6.81 12.58 -2.19
N GLY A 73 6.21 12.68 -3.38
CA GLY A 73 4.96 12.02 -3.71
C GLY A 73 5.04 10.50 -3.67
N TRP A 74 6.12 9.90 -4.17
CA TRP A 74 6.35 8.45 -4.07
C TRP A 74 6.65 8.00 -2.64
N ILE A 75 7.38 8.80 -1.85
CA ILE A 75 7.61 8.51 -0.43
C ILE A 75 6.29 8.50 0.35
N LEU A 76 5.42 9.49 0.11
CA LEU A 76 4.08 9.53 0.71
C LEU A 76 3.22 8.33 0.30
N GLU A 77 3.29 7.93 -0.96
CA GLU A 77 2.60 6.75 -1.50
C GLU A 77 3.06 5.47 -0.80
N VAL A 78 4.36 5.21 -0.79
CA VAL A 78 4.94 4.01 -0.17
C VAL A 78 4.65 3.96 1.32
N LEU A 79 4.82 5.07 2.03
CA LEU A 79 4.52 5.13 3.45
C LEU A 79 3.02 4.99 3.74
N ALA A 80 2.13 5.40 2.84
CA ALA A 80 0.70 5.15 2.97
C ALA A 80 0.42 3.65 2.87
N ILE A 81 0.96 2.97 1.86
CA ILE A 81 0.81 1.53 1.64
C ILE A 81 1.36 0.73 2.84
N LEU A 82 2.58 1.02 3.28
CA LEU A 82 3.21 0.30 4.38
C LEU A 82 2.52 0.56 5.73
N SER A 83 1.81 1.69 5.87
CA SER A 83 1.07 2.02 7.08
C SER A 83 -0.33 1.40 7.19
N ILE A 84 -0.82 0.70 6.15
CA ILE A 84 -2.16 0.08 6.15
C ILE A 84 -2.33 -0.90 7.31
N GLU A 85 -1.33 -1.77 7.53
CA GLU A 85 -1.42 -2.78 8.60
C GLU A 85 -0.94 -2.22 9.93
N ARG A 86 0.19 -1.50 9.91
CA ARG A 86 0.78 -0.92 11.10
C ARG A 86 1.67 0.26 10.75
N ARG A 87 1.52 1.37 11.48
CA ARG A 87 2.52 2.44 11.47
C ARG A 87 3.77 2.01 12.22
N ASP A 88 4.90 2.01 11.52
CA ASP A 88 6.23 1.83 12.12
C ASP A 88 7.03 3.16 12.09
N PRO A 89 7.26 3.80 13.25
CA PRO A 89 8.04 5.05 13.31
C PRO A 89 9.48 4.93 12.81
N ARG A 90 10.09 3.74 12.86
CA ARG A 90 11.47 3.53 12.37
C ARG A 90 11.50 3.67 10.85
N LEU A 91 10.50 3.12 10.19
CA LEU A 91 10.33 3.22 8.75
C LEU A 91 10.12 4.68 8.33
N GLU A 92 9.28 5.43 9.04
CA GLU A 92 9.05 6.85 8.75
C GLU A 92 10.34 7.68 8.88
N ARG A 93 11.16 7.43 9.90
CA ARG A 93 12.48 8.06 10.04
C ARG A 93 13.44 7.67 8.91
N GLY A 94 13.43 6.40 8.50
CA GLY A 94 14.22 5.93 7.36
C GLY A 94 13.85 6.64 6.06
N TYR A 95 12.56 6.79 5.79
CA TYR A 95 12.09 7.54 4.61
C TYR A 95 12.33 9.06 4.71
N ALA A 96 12.32 9.64 5.92
CA ALA A 96 12.72 11.02 6.12
C ALA A 96 14.21 11.23 5.78
N LEU A 97 15.07 10.26 6.15
CA LEU A 97 16.48 10.28 5.75
C LEU A 97 16.64 10.14 4.22
N ILE A 98 15.90 9.23 3.58
CA ILE A 98 15.89 9.08 2.12
C ILE A 98 15.44 10.41 1.46
N ALA A 99 14.43 11.09 1.99
CA ALA A 99 13.98 12.38 1.48
C ALA A 99 15.06 13.48 1.62
N ALA A 100 15.78 13.52 2.74
CA ALA A 100 16.88 14.45 2.95
C ALA A 100 18.05 14.20 1.98
N LEU A 101 18.43 12.92 1.81
CA LEU A 101 19.46 12.51 0.85
C LEU A 101 19.05 12.82 -0.60
N ALA A 102 17.77 12.59 -0.94
CA ALA A 102 17.21 12.95 -2.24
C ALA A 102 17.32 14.45 -2.51
N LEU A 103 16.87 15.29 -1.57
CA LEU A 103 16.94 16.74 -1.70
C LEU A 103 18.39 17.21 -1.82
N GLY A 104 19.30 16.70 -0.98
CA GLY A 104 20.73 17.00 -1.03
C GLY A 104 21.35 16.63 -2.37
N SER A 105 21.04 15.43 -2.89
CA SER A 105 21.49 14.99 -4.21
C SER A 105 21.00 15.88 -5.34
N LEU A 106 19.71 16.27 -5.33
CA LEU A 106 19.14 17.15 -6.34
C LEU A 106 19.78 18.55 -6.31
N LEU A 107 19.97 19.11 -5.10
CA LEU A 107 20.62 20.41 -4.93
C LEU A 107 22.08 20.38 -5.36
N LEU A 108 22.82 19.32 -5.02
CA LEU A 108 24.22 19.17 -5.41
C LEU A 108 24.36 19.10 -6.94
N ASN A 109 23.53 18.28 -7.60
CA ASN A 109 23.53 18.19 -9.07
C ASN A 109 23.19 19.54 -9.72
N ALA A 110 22.22 20.28 -9.16
CA ALA A 110 21.87 21.61 -9.67
C ALA A 110 22.99 22.64 -9.44
N ALA A 111 23.67 22.61 -8.30
CA ALA A 111 24.75 23.54 -7.96
C ALA A 111 26.03 23.29 -8.76
N GLN A 112 26.22 22.07 -9.25
CA GLN A 112 27.38 21.67 -10.05
C GLN A 112 27.11 21.72 -11.56
N ASP A 113 25.95 22.23 -12.00
CA ASP A 113 25.49 22.17 -13.39
C ASP A 113 25.70 20.78 -14.00
N ALA A 114 25.32 19.75 -13.23
CA ALA A 114 25.56 18.36 -13.57
C ALA A 114 24.97 18.03 -14.95
N ASP A 115 25.68 17.18 -15.68
CA ASP A 115 25.21 16.72 -16.98
C ASP A 115 23.98 15.80 -16.87
N TYR A 116 23.33 15.51 -17.99
CA TYR A 116 22.11 14.69 -17.98
C TYR A 116 22.37 13.28 -17.46
N ASN A 117 23.57 12.74 -17.67
CA ASN A 117 23.92 11.40 -17.22
C ASN A 117 24.03 11.32 -15.69
N ALA A 118 24.71 12.28 -15.05
CA ALA A 118 24.79 12.39 -13.60
C ALA A 118 23.41 12.63 -12.97
N MET A 119 22.60 13.51 -13.57
CA MET A 119 21.22 13.73 -13.14
C MET A 119 20.39 12.44 -13.21
N ASN A 120 20.43 11.74 -14.36
CA ASN A 120 19.69 10.49 -14.58
C ASN A 120 20.16 9.37 -13.64
N LEU A 121 21.47 9.24 -13.41
CA LEU A 121 22.05 8.28 -12.48
C LEU A 121 21.54 8.52 -11.06
N SER A 122 21.63 9.76 -10.59
CA SER A 122 21.18 10.13 -9.24
C SER A 122 19.69 9.81 -9.05
N ILE A 123 18.83 10.21 -9.98
CA ILE A 123 17.39 9.91 -9.92
C ILE A 123 17.13 8.40 -9.91
N SER A 124 17.87 7.61 -10.69
CA SER A 124 17.72 6.16 -10.74
C SER A 124 18.04 5.51 -9.39
N LEU A 125 19.14 5.91 -8.75
CA LEU A 125 19.53 5.40 -7.43
C LEU A 125 18.53 5.81 -6.34
N LEU A 126 18.04 7.05 -6.37
CA LEU A 126 17.01 7.54 -5.44
C LEU A 126 15.71 6.72 -5.56
N GLN A 127 15.28 6.41 -6.77
CA GLN A 127 14.10 5.58 -7.00
C GLN A 127 14.27 4.15 -6.48
N VAL A 128 15.45 3.55 -6.66
CA VAL A 128 15.75 2.23 -6.08
C VAL A 128 15.64 2.27 -4.56
N MET A 129 16.19 3.29 -3.90
CA MET A 129 16.10 3.44 -2.43
C MET A 129 14.65 3.59 -1.94
N ILE A 130 13.79 4.27 -2.70
CA ILE A 130 12.37 4.46 -2.33
C ILE A 130 11.58 3.15 -2.45
N PHE A 131 11.77 2.39 -3.52
CA PHE A 131 10.90 1.26 -3.87
C PHE A 131 11.42 -0.12 -3.45
N CYS A 132 12.70 -0.26 -3.09
CA CYS A 132 13.24 -1.57 -2.70
C CYS A 132 12.62 -2.12 -1.41
N ILE A 133 12.38 -1.26 -0.42
CA ILE A 133 11.79 -1.66 0.88
C ILE A 133 10.35 -2.15 0.71
N PRO A 134 9.39 -1.39 0.14
CA PRO A 134 8.04 -1.90 -0.07
C PRO A 134 8.02 -3.09 -1.01
N GLY A 135 8.88 -3.11 -2.03
CA GLY A 135 9.03 -4.26 -2.91
C GLY A 135 9.37 -5.54 -2.14
N ALA A 136 10.37 -5.48 -1.25
CA ALA A 136 10.78 -6.62 -0.45
C ALA A 136 9.73 -7.03 0.59
N VAL A 137 9.20 -6.06 1.36
CA VAL A 137 8.22 -6.30 2.43
C VAL A 137 6.93 -6.91 1.87
N LEU A 138 6.40 -6.36 0.77
CA LEU A 138 5.15 -6.84 0.19
C LEU A 138 5.31 -8.19 -0.52
N THR A 139 6.47 -8.46 -1.15
CA THR A 139 6.72 -9.72 -1.88
C THR A 139 7.07 -10.88 -0.96
N PHE A 140 7.97 -10.66 0.00
CA PHE A 140 8.56 -11.72 0.82
C PHE A 140 8.04 -11.75 2.27
N GLY A 141 7.11 -10.86 2.62
CA GLY A 141 6.43 -10.87 3.91
C GLY A 141 5.75 -12.21 4.20
N ARG A 142 5.87 -12.67 5.45
CA ARG A 142 5.24 -13.93 5.90
C ARG A 142 3.72 -13.90 5.74
N ASP A 143 3.11 -12.77 6.06
CA ASP A 143 1.66 -12.55 5.99
C ASP A 143 1.21 -11.84 4.69
N SER A 144 2.02 -11.96 3.62
CA SER A 144 1.69 -11.34 2.35
C SER A 144 0.58 -12.11 1.60
N SER A 145 -0.57 -11.47 1.38
CA SER A 145 -1.60 -11.98 0.46
C SER A 145 -1.05 -12.05 -0.98
N ALA A 146 -1.67 -12.86 -1.85
CA ALA A 146 -1.27 -12.95 -3.26
C ALA A 146 -1.24 -11.55 -3.93
N PHE A 147 -2.16 -10.68 -3.50
CA PHE A 147 -2.25 -9.31 -3.98
C PHE A 147 -1.07 -8.44 -3.52
N LYS A 148 -0.69 -8.49 -2.24
CA LYS A 148 0.53 -7.82 -1.74
C LYS A 148 1.76 -8.25 -2.53
N ARG A 149 1.91 -9.55 -2.79
CA ARG A 149 3.06 -10.06 -3.55
C ARG A 149 3.10 -9.53 -4.98
N ALA A 150 1.95 -9.42 -5.65
CA ALA A 150 1.88 -8.84 -6.98
C ALA A 150 2.31 -7.35 -6.98
N VAL A 151 1.81 -6.55 -6.04
CA VAL A 151 2.22 -5.13 -5.90
C VAL A 151 3.71 -5.01 -5.61
N GLY A 152 4.22 -5.81 -4.66
CA GLY A 152 5.64 -5.86 -4.31
C GLY A 152 6.53 -6.23 -5.49
N PHE A 153 6.11 -7.20 -6.30
CA PHE A 153 6.82 -7.61 -7.51
C PHE A 153 6.98 -6.46 -8.49
N PHE A 154 5.93 -5.67 -8.74
CA PHE A 154 6.03 -4.50 -9.62
C PHE A 154 6.99 -3.43 -9.09
N TYR A 155 7.06 -3.22 -7.77
CA TYR A 155 8.07 -2.34 -7.18
C TYR A 155 9.49 -2.89 -7.36
N LEU A 156 9.72 -4.19 -7.16
CA LEU A 156 11.04 -4.81 -7.38
C LEU A 156 11.44 -4.81 -8.86
N LEU A 157 10.50 -5.05 -9.76
CA LEU A 157 10.73 -4.95 -11.21
C LEU A 157 11.11 -3.52 -11.60
N TYR A 158 10.44 -2.51 -11.03
CA TYR A 158 10.79 -1.12 -11.28
C TYR A 158 12.17 -0.75 -10.71
N CYS A 159 12.55 -1.29 -9.55
CA CYS A 159 13.91 -1.17 -9.03
C CYS A 159 14.94 -1.78 -10.00
N LEU A 160 14.68 -2.97 -10.53
CA LEU A 160 15.56 -3.62 -11.51
C LEU A 160 15.73 -2.76 -12.77
N ILE A 161 14.65 -2.20 -13.31
CA ILE A 161 14.70 -1.27 -14.44
C ILE A 161 15.62 -0.08 -14.14
N ASN A 162 15.55 0.47 -12.92
CA ASN A 162 16.39 1.62 -12.54
C ASN A 162 17.85 1.25 -12.27
N VAL A 163 18.14 0.05 -11.78
CA VAL A 163 19.52 -0.45 -11.70
C VAL A 163 20.10 -0.61 -13.10
N VAL A 164 19.35 -1.20 -14.03
CA VAL A 164 19.77 -1.33 -15.44
C VAL A 164 19.99 0.04 -16.07
N ARG A 165 19.08 0.99 -15.84
CA ARG A 165 19.22 2.38 -16.32
C ARG A 165 20.46 3.06 -15.75
N ALA A 166 20.75 2.87 -14.45
CA ALA A 166 21.93 3.43 -13.79
C ALA A 166 23.23 2.90 -14.42
N VAL A 167 23.29 1.62 -14.81
CA VAL A 167 24.44 1.07 -15.54
C VAL A 167 24.49 1.57 -16.98
N TYR A 168 23.33 1.62 -17.66
CA TYR A 168 23.21 2.08 -19.05
C TYR A 168 23.76 3.50 -19.22
N VAL A 169 23.39 4.42 -18.32
CA VAL A 169 23.75 5.84 -18.45
C VAL A 169 25.25 6.12 -18.26
N LEU A 170 25.98 5.20 -17.64
CA LEU A 170 27.45 5.29 -17.51
C LEU A 170 28.19 4.98 -18.81
N HIS A 171 27.52 4.36 -19.78
CA HIS A 171 28.12 3.88 -21.04
C HIS A 171 27.54 4.55 -22.28
N THR A 172 26.69 5.56 -22.11
CA THR A 172 25.98 6.23 -23.20
C THR A 172 26.30 7.70 -23.26
N ASP A 173 26.09 8.29 -24.44
CA ASP A 173 26.23 9.73 -24.63
C ASP A 173 25.36 10.52 -23.63
N ASN A 174 25.79 11.76 -23.36
CA ASN A 174 25.11 12.68 -22.47
C ASN A 174 23.79 13.18 -23.07
N VAL A 175 22.75 12.37 -22.95
CA VAL A 175 21.47 12.57 -23.62
C VAL A 175 20.38 12.93 -22.60
N SER A 176 19.66 14.01 -22.90
CA SER A 176 18.49 14.42 -22.12
C SER A 176 17.43 13.32 -22.09
N VAL A 177 16.77 13.15 -20.94
CA VAL A 177 15.66 12.20 -20.77
C VAL A 177 14.47 12.44 -21.70
N MET A 178 14.42 13.61 -22.37
CA MET A 178 13.40 13.93 -23.37
C MET A 178 13.67 13.33 -24.75
N VAL A 179 14.87 12.83 -25.00
CA VAL A 179 15.19 12.17 -26.27
C VAL A 179 14.64 10.75 -26.24
N GLY A 180 13.84 10.42 -27.25
CA GLY A 180 13.24 9.09 -27.41
C GLY A 180 14.31 8.02 -27.61
N ASN A 181 14.52 7.17 -26.60
CA ASN A 181 15.30 5.95 -26.70
C ASN A 181 14.61 4.81 -25.93
N ALA A 182 15.01 3.56 -26.21
CA ALA A 182 14.37 2.39 -25.62
C ALA A 182 14.40 2.41 -24.07
N MET A 183 15.51 2.85 -23.46
CA MET A 183 15.65 2.89 -22.00
C MET A 183 14.73 3.92 -21.36
N HIS A 184 14.62 5.13 -21.92
CA HIS A 184 13.69 6.15 -21.43
C HIS A 184 12.25 5.67 -21.58
N THR A 185 11.90 5.06 -22.72
CA THR A 185 10.57 4.47 -22.92
C THR A 185 10.25 3.41 -21.87
N ILE A 186 11.17 2.46 -21.60
CA ILE A 186 10.99 1.43 -20.57
C ILE A 186 10.78 2.05 -19.18
N VAL A 187 11.55 3.08 -18.83
CA VAL A 187 11.45 3.74 -17.52
C VAL A 187 10.14 4.47 -17.36
N PHE A 188 9.70 5.24 -18.37
CA PHE A 188 8.40 5.93 -18.32
C PHE A 188 7.22 4.96 -18.32
N LEU A 189 7.30 3.86 -19.06
CA LEU A 189 6.31 2.78 -18.97
C LEU A 189 6.32 2.13 -17.57
N GLY A 190 7.49 1.96 -16.97
CA GLY A 190 7.62 1.48 -15.60
C GLY A 190 6.95 2.42 -14.59
N VAL A 191 7.18 3.72 -14.69
CA VAL A 191 6.51 4.74 -13.87
C VAL A 191 4.99 4.72 -14.08
N PHE A 192 4.55 4.60 -15.33
CA PHE A 192 3.13 4.53 -15.68
C PHE A 192 2.47 3.27 -15.08
N ALA A 193 3.17 2.13 -15.14
CA ALA A 193 2.76 0.91 -14.47
C ALA A 193 2.69 1.11 -12.95
N LEU A 194 3.68 1.75 -12.33
CA LEU A 194 3.64 2.08 -10.89
C LEU A 194 2.48 3.01 -10.53
N MET A 195 2.12 3.97 -11.38
CA MET A 195 0.95 4.83 -11.14
C MET A 195 -0.33 4.01 -11.06
N ILE A 196 -0.51 3.06 -11.97
CA ILE A 196 -1.69 2.18 -12.02
C ILE A 196 -1.64 1.17 -10.88
N PHE A 197 -0.59 0.35 -10.79
CA PHE A 197 -0.46 -0.72 -9.82
C PHE A 197 -0.31 -0.21 -8.39
N GLY A 198 0.32 0.95 -8.17
CA GLY A 198 0.35 1.59 -6.86
C GLY A 198 -1.04 2.05 -6.41
N SER A 199 -1.86 2.57 -7.32
CA SER A 199 -3.23 3.04 -7.01
C SER A 199 -4.24 1.93 -6.84
N VAL A 200 -4.27 0.99 -7.77
CA VAL A 200 -5.09 -0.22 -7.63
C VAL A 200 -4.60 -1.05 -6.44
N GLY A 201 -3.28 -1.14 -6.27
CA GLY A 201 -2.59 -1.71 -5.11
C GLY A 201 -3.12 -1.18 -3.79
N TYR A 202 -2.98 0.13 -3.60
CA TYR A 202 -3.39 0.77 -2.36
C TYR A 202 -4.90 0.60 -2.09
N MET A 203 -5.75 0.75 -3.11
CA MET A 203 -7.20 0.58 -2.96
C MET A 203 -7.60 -0.83 -2.53
N LEU A 204 -7.02 -1.85 -3.16
CA LEU A 204 -7.34 -3.24 -2.86
C LEU A 204 -6.78 -3.68 -1.51
N LEU A 205 -5.59 -3.23 -1.12
CA LEU A 205 -5.04 -3.48 0.21
C LEU A 205 -5.88 -2.82 1.31
N LEU A 206 -6.37 -1.59 1.08
CA LEU A 206 -7.25 -0.94 2.02
C LEU A 206 -8.59 -1.68 2.12
N ARG A 207 -9.15 -2.15 1.00
CA ARG A 207 -10.36 -2.97 1.01
C ARG A 207 -10.16 -4.26 1.79
N GLU A 208 -9.07 -4.99 1.55
CA GLU A 208 -8.73 -6.22 2.28
C GLU A 208 -8.66 -5.93 3.79
N ARG A 209 -8.04 -4.80 4.18
CA ARG A 209 -7.97 -4.38 5.58
C ARG A 209 -9.34 -4.07 6.18
N MET A 210 -10.19 -3.31 5.49
CA MET A 210 -11.54 -2.98 5.94
C MET A 210 -12.41 -4.24 6.05
N GLU A 211 -12.29 -5.17 5.11
CA GLU A 211 -12.99 -6.46 5.16
C GLU A 211 -12.54 -7.27 6.37
N GLN A 212 -11.25 -7.33 6.65
CA GLN A 212 -10.74 -7.96 7.87
C GLN A 212 -11.25 -7.28 9.14
N GLU A 213 -11.32 -5.95 9.19
CA GLU A 213 -11.88 -5.20 10.32
C GLU A 213 -13.37 -5.47 10.50
N LEU A 214 -14.16 -5.51 9.42
CA LEU A 214 -15.58 -5.88 9.46
C LEU A 214 -15.76 -7.31 9.96
N LEU A 215 -14.98 -8.26 9.46
CA LEU A 215 -14.99 -9.65 9.92
C LEU A 215 -14.55 -9.78 11.39
N GLN A 216 -13.67 -8.89 11.86
CA GLN A 216 -13.27 -8.80 13.27
C GLN A 216 -14.31 -8.07 14.13
N ALA A 217 -15.12 -7.17 13.58
CA ALA A 217 -16.21 -6.52 14.28
C ALA A 217 -17.41 -7.49 14.42
N ALA A 218 -17.65 -8.31 13.39
CA ALA A 218 -18.61 -9.41 13.40
C ALA A 218 -18.06 -10.64 14.17
N ARG A 219 -17.65 -10.46 15.43
CA ARG A 219 -17.16 -11.55 16.31
C ARG A 219 -18.27 -12.27 17.04
N THR A 220 -19.46 -11.68 17.11
CA THR A 220 -20.58 -12.24 17.85
C THR A 220 -21.59 -12.87 16.91
N ASP A 221 -22.31 -13.86 17.43
CA ASP A 221 -23.52 -14.39 16.82
C ASP A 221 -24.68 -13.42 17.10
N GLU A 222 -25.38 -12.99 16.06
CA GLU A 222 -26.41 -11.94 16.18
C GLU A 222 -27.60 -12.39 17.04
N LEU A 223 -27.89 -13.69 17.07
CA LEU A 223 -29.01 -14.24 17.82
C LEU A 223 -28.70 -14.30 19.32
N THR A 224 -27.52 -14.80 19.68
CA THR A 224 -27.14 -15.14 21.06
C THR A 224 -26.25 -14.10 21.73
N GLY A 225 -25.56 -13.24 20.96
CA GLY A 225 -24.58 -12.29 21.46
C GLY A 225 -23.23 -12.91 21.84
N LEU A 226 -23.12 -14.25 21.88
CA LEU A 226 -21.89 -14.97 22.18
C LEU A 226 -20.89 -14.89 21.02
N PHE A 227 -19.63 -15.23 21.28
CA PHE A 227 -18.65 -15.39 20.21
C PHE A 227 -19.15 -16.40 19.17
N ASN A 228 -19.16 -15.98 17.91
CA ASN A 228 -19.44 -16.89 16.82
C ASN A 228 -18.30 -17.89 16.65
N ARG A 229 -18.53 -18.90 15.79
CA ARG A 229 -17.56 -19.97 15.53
C ARG A 229 -16.16 -19.43 15.20
N ARG A 230 -16.05 -18.34 14.42
CA ARG A 230 -14.75 -17.77 14.01
C ARG A 230 -14.02 -17.14 15.20
N ALA A 231 -14.73 -16.36 16.01
CA ALA A 231 -14.18 -15.77 17.23
C ALA A 231 -13.75 -16.86 18.22
N PHE A 232 -14.58 -17.90 18.40
CA PHE A 232 -14.25 -19.05 19.24
C PHE A 232 -12.91 -19.70 18.84
N PHE A 233 -12.71 -20.06 17.57
CA PHE A 233 -11.46 -20.69 17.12
C PHE A 233 -10.24 -19.76 17.24
N SER A 234 -10.43 -18.46 17.00
CA SER A 234 -9.37 -17.46 17.17
C SER A 234 -8.90 -17.38 18.63
N HIS A 235 -9.84 -17.37 19.58
CA HIS A 235 -9.54 -17.40 21.01
C HIS A 235 -8.94 -18.74 21.46
N ALA A 236 -9.46 -19.86 20.94
CA ALA A 236 -8.93 -21.18 21.26
C ALA A 236 -7.46 -21.34 20.82
N GLN A 237 -7.08 -20.83 19.64
CA GLN A 237 -5.68 -20.84 19.18
C GLN A 237 -4.76 -20.04 20.11
N LEU A 238 -5.19 -18.86 20.55
CA LEU A 238 -4.43 -18.05 21.51
C LEU A 238 -4.26 -18.76 22.85
N ALA A 239 -5.34 -19.35 23.38
CA ALA A 239 -5.32 -20.09 24.63
C ALA A 239 -4.39 -21.31 24.56
N MET A 240 -4.45 -22.10 23.48
CA MET A 240 -3.53 -23.22 23.27
C MET A 240 -2.07 -22.76 23.13
N GLY A 241 -1.82 -21.64 22.45
CA GLY A 241 -0.48 -21.07 22.30
C GLY A 241 0.12 -20.54 23.61
N PHE A 242 -0.70 -20.10 24.56
CA PHE A 242 -0.28 -19.73 25.90
C PHE A 242 -0.03 -20.98 26.76
N ALA A 243 -0.96 -21.92 26.75
CA ALA A 243 -0.86 -23.20 27.45
C ALA A 243 0.40 -23.99 27.09
N GLY A 244 0.77 -24.00 25.80
CA GLY A 244 2.01 -24.64 25.35
C GLY A 244 3.28 -23.98 25.89
N ARG A 245 3.24 -22.70 26.30
CA ARG A 245 4.37 -21.99 26.91
C ARG A 245 4.36 -22.05 28.44
N SER A 246 3.17 -22.05 29.04
CA SER A 246 2.99 -22.03 30.50
C SER A 246 2.79 -23.42 31.12
N TRP A 247 2.75 -24.48 30.30
CA TRP A 247 2.40 -25.86 30.70
C TRP A 247 1.07 -25.95 31.47
N SER A 248 0.16 -25.00 31.23
CA SER A 248 -1.15 -24.98 31.87
C SER A 248 -2.15 -25.82 31.06
N PRO A 249 -2.94 -26.71 31.69
CA PRO A 249 -3.92 -27.52 30.97
C PRO A 249 -5.07 -26.65 30.42
N VAL A 250 -5.56 -27.01 29.23
CA VAL A 250 -6.74 -26.41 28.59
C VAL A 250 -7.79 -27.49 28.41
N SER A 251 -9.02 -27.20 28.82
CA SER A 251 -10.18 -28.07 28.59
C SER A 251 -11.09 -27.48 27.53
N PHE A 252 -11.75 -28.34 26.76
CA PHE A 252 -12.77 -27.94 25.79
C PHE A 252 -14.11 -28.59 26.15
N LEU A 253 -15.19 -27.84 26.01
CA LEU A 253 -16.56 -28.29 26.23
C LEU A 253 -17.41 -27.90 25.03
N MET A 254 -18.16 -28.86 24.50
CA MET A 254 -19.15 -28.65 23.46
C MET A 254 -20.53 -28.99 24.04
N LEU A 255 -21.48 -28.08 23.87
CA LEU A 255 -22.84 -28.19 24.36
C LEU A 255 -23.79 -28.21 23.15
N ASP A 256 -24.79 -29.09 23.18
CA ASP A 256 -25.86 -29.15 22.18
C ASP A 256 -27.22 -29.05 22.87
N VAL A 257 -28.23 -28.51 22.18
CA VAL A 257 -29.60 -28.43 22.71
C VAL A 257 -30.34 -29.69 22.33
N ASP A 258 -30.60 -30.54 23.31
CA ASP A 258 -31.33 -31.79 23.10
C ASP A 258 -32.70 -31.53 22.46
N HIS A 259 -33.04 -32.36 21.47
CA HIS A 259 -34.32 -32.32 20.75
C HIS A 259 -34.69 -30.96 20.12
N PHE A 260 -33.70 -30.10 19.82
CA PHE A 260 -33.94 -28.75 19.28
C PHE A 260 -34.84 -28.72 18.03
N LYS A 261 -34.70 -29.71 17.14
CA LYS A 261 -35.56 -29.83 15.95
C LYS A 261 -37.03 -30.02 16.32
N GLN A 262 -37.35 -30.86 17.31
CA GLN A 262 -38.73 -31.11 17.73
C GLN A 262 -39.37 -29.86 18.35
N LEU A 263 -38.59 -29.04 19.06
CA LEU A 263 -39.03 -27.75 19.57
C LEU A 263 -39.44 -26.82 18.43
N ASN A 264 -38.59 -26.69 17.40
CA ASN A 264 -38.88 -25.88 16.22
C ASN A 264 -40.09 -26.41 15.44
N ASP A 265 -40.19 -27.72 15.24
CA ASP A 265 -41.27 -28.35 14.49
C ASP A 265 -42.63 -28.15 15.19
N ARG A 266 -42.65 -28.10 16.54
CA ARG A 266 -43.89 -27.97 17.33
C ARG A 266 -44.29 -26.52 17.60
N PHE A 267 -43.34 -25.60 17.78
CA PHE A 267 -43.61 -24.23 18.24
C PHE A 267 -43.06 -23.14 17.31
N GLY A 268 -42.44 -23.52 16.20
CA GLY A 268 -41.84 -22.63 15.22
C GLY A 268 -40.46 -22.10 15.61
N HIS A 269 -39.77 -21.54 14.63
CA HIS A 269 -38.42 -20.97 14.79
C HIS A 269 -38.28 -19.91 15.91
N PRO A 270 -39.25 -19.02 16.17
CA PRO A 270 -39.13 -18.06 17.28
C PRO A 270 -38.95 -18.72 18.66
N ALA A 271 -39.51 -19.91 18.87
CA ALA A 271 -39.35 -20.66 20.10
C ALA A 271 -37.93 -21.26 20.21
N GLY A 272 -37.38 -21.75 19.11
CA GLY A 272 -35.98 -22.17 19.05
C GLY A 272 -35.00 -21.04 19.33
N ASP A 273 -35.24 -19.87 18.73
CA ASP A 273 -34.46 -18.66 18.98
C ASP A 273 -34.47 -18.25 20.45
N ALA A 274 -35.63 -18.34 21.11
CA ALA A 274 -35.76 -18.06 22.53
C ALA A 274 -34.97 -19.07 23.39
N ALA A 275 -34.99 -20.35 23.04
CA ALA A 275 -34.20 -21.39 23.71
C ALA A 275 -32.69 -21.16 23.55
N LEU A 276 -32.22 -20.84 22.34
CA LEU A 276 -30.81 -20.51 22.08
C LEU A 276 -30.35 -19.29 22.88
N ARG A 277 -31.15 -18.21 22.92
CA ARG A 277 -30.87 -17.03 23.77
C ARG A 277 -30.83 -17.38 25.26
N ALA A 278 -31.70 -18.28 25.72
CA ALA A 278 -31.71 -18.70 27.12
C ALA A 278 -30.46 -19.51 27.48
N LEU A 279 -30.05 -20.46 26.62
CA LEU A 279 -28.81 -21.21 26.80
C LEU A 279 -27.60 -20.26 26.81
N ALA A 280 -27.55 -19.33 25.87
CA ALA A 280 -26.46 -18.37 25.76
C ALA A 280 -26.27 -17.56 27.04
N ARG A 281 -27.36 -17.02 27.60
CA ARG A 281 -27.33 -16.31 28.90
C ARG A 281 -26.88 -17.20 30.05
N ALA A 282 -27.33 -18.46 30.08
CA ALA A 282 -26.90 -19.39 31.11
C ALA A 282 -25.39 -19.66 31.05
N VAL A 283 -24.83 -19.83 29.85
CA VAL A 283 -23.39 -20.00 29.64
C VAL A 283 -22.62 -18.75 30.05
N GLU A 284 -23.09 -17.56 29.68
CA GLU A 284 -22.43 -16.28 29.97
C GLU A 284 -22.22 -16.04 31.48
N VAL A 285 -23.21 -16.42 32.30
CA VAL A 285 -23.11 -16.31 33.78
C VAL A 285 -22.11 -17.33 34.37
N CYS A 286 -21.82 -18.42 33.66
CA CYS A 286 -20.88 -19.44 34.11
C CYS A 286 -19.43 -19.19 33.69
N ILE A 287 -19.16 -18.22 32.82
CA ILE A 287 -17.81 -17.91 32.32
C ILE A 287 -17.30 -16.60 32.92
N ARG A 288 -15.98 -16.51 33.10
CA ARG A 288 -15.30 -15.27 33.52
C ARG A 288 -14.87 -14.48 32.27
N PRO A 289 -14.91 -13.13 32.31
CA PRO A 289 -14.51 -12.29 31.19
C PRO A 289 -13.02 -12.40 30.84
#